data_AF-I1XIK5-F1
#
_entry.id   AF-I1XIK5-F1
#
_cell.length_a   1.000
_cell.length_b   1.000
_cell.length_c   1.000
_cell.angle_alpha   90.00
_cell.angle_beta   90.00
_cell.angle_gamma   90.00
#
_symmetry.space_group_name_H-M   'P 1'
#
loop_
_entity.id
_entity.type
_entity.pdbx_description
1 polymer ?
#
loop_
_entity_poly.entity_id
_entity_poly.type
_entity_poly.pdbx_seq_one_letter_code
_entity_poly.pdbx_strand_id
1 'polypeptide(L)'
;MTNFGISLLFLVPIPLIAADMQRSQNLMMDCYQEWQSRGWTLGEDRQLADNILGFRNGIMQICEARTELFLQGEDVSPYIQGRLRDLSPYIFTASKDEIIQRILQVKDQTGYPAGSGYLSE
;
A
#
# COMPACT_ATOMS: atom_id res chain seq x y z
N MET A 1 17.50 54.69 17.06
CA MET A 1 17.88 53.26 16.94
C MET A 1 16.69 52.44 17.39
N THR A 2 16.00 51.79 16.46
CA THR A 2 14.92 50.85 16.79
C THR A 2 14.95 49.72 15.77
N ASN A 3 15.37 48.55 16.26
CA ASN A 3 15.56 47.32 15.50
C ASN A 3 14.23 46.82 14.93
N PHE A 4 14.20 46.55 13.63
CA PHE A 4 13.17 45.72 13.00
C PHE A 4 13.51 44.25 13.26
N GLY A 5 12.69 43.58 14.06
CA GLY A 5 12.72 42.13 14.20
C GLY A 5 12.23 41.48 12.91
N ILE A 6 13.13 40.85 12.18
CA ILE A 6 12.79 40.04 11.01
C ILE A 6 12.28 38.69 11.52
N SER A 7 10.96 38.49 11.47
CA SER A 7 10.36 37.17 11.67
C SER A 7 10.76 36.26 10.52
N LEU A 8 11.63 35.30 10.81
CA LEU A 8 11.95 34.16 9.95
C LEU A 8 10.73 33.24 9.86
N LEU A 9 9.82 33.53 8.93
CA LEU A 9 8.88 32.54 8.43
C LEU A 9 9.67 31.54 7.59
N PHE A 10 9.89 30.34 8.13
CA PHE A 10 10.39 29.19 7.37
C PHE A 10 9.41 28.89 6.23
N LEU A 11 9.68 29.47 5.05
CA LEU A 11 9.12 29.05 3.78
C LEU A 11 9.68 27.67 3.47
N VAL A 12 8.98 26.63 3.92
CA VAL A 12 9.20 25.29 3.40
C VAL A 12 8.97 25.37 1.87
N PRO A 13 9.93 24.95 1.04
CA PRO A 13 9.75 25.02 -0.40
C PRO A 13 8.62 24.06 -0.81
N ILE A 14 7.51 24.66 -1.23
CA ILE A 14 6.33 24.03 -1.82
C ILE A 14 6.65 22.90 -2.83
N PRO A 15 7.70 22.95 -3.69
CA PRO A 15 7.95 21.87 -4.65
C PRO A 15 8.29 20.50 -4.04
N LEU A 16 8.85 20.43 -2.83
CA LEU A 16 9.20 19.15 -2.21
C LEU A 16 7.95 18.33 -1.83
N ILE A 17 6.94 18.99 -1.25
CA ILE A 17 5.71 18.33 -0.80
C ILE A 17 4.93 17.77 -2.00
N ALA A 18 4.90 18.49 -3.12
CA ALA A 18 4.22 18.04 -4.33
C ALA A 18 4.92 16.83 -4.98
N ALA A 19 6.26 16.81 -4.98
CA ALA A 19 7.04 15.69 -5.53
C ALA A 19 6.85 14.41 -4.70
N ASP A 20 6.85 14.53 -3.37
CA ASP A 20 6.65 13.39 -2.48
C ASP A 20 5.21 12.85 -2.56
N MET A 21 4.21 13.73 -2.66
CA MET A 21 2.82 13.34 -2.87
C MET A 21 2.64 12.60 -4.21
N GLN A 22 3.23 13.11 -5.29
CA GLN A 22 3.17 12.45 -6.60
C GLN A 22 3.87 11.09 -6.57
N ARG A 23 5.03 10.99 -5.93
CA ARG A 23 5.77 9.73 -5.78
C ARG A 23 4.95 8.69 -5.00
N SER A 24 4.30 9.10 -3.92
CA SER A 24 3.42 8.23 -3.13
C SER A 24 2.26 7.70 -3.98
N GLN A 25 1.57 8.59 -4.71
CA GLN A 25 0.47 8.18 -5.59
C GLN A 25 0.93 7.20 -6.69
N ASN A 26 2.08 7.45 -7.31
CA ASN A 26 2.61 6.56 -8.34
C ASN A 26 2.91 5.16 -7.77
N LEU A 27 3.61 5.07 -6.64
CA LEU A 27 3.94 3.77 -6.02
C LEU A 27 2.68 3.00 -5.61
N MET A 28 1.69 3.67 -5.04
CA MET A 28 0.42 3.07 -4.66
C MET A 28 -0.31 2.52 -5.89
N MET A 29 -0.36 3.29 -6.99
CA MET A 29 -1.02 2.86 -8.22
C MET A 29 -0.26 1.74 -8.92
N ASP A 30 1.07 1.79 -8.93
CA ASP A 30 1.91 0.72 -9.47
C ASP A 30 1.70 -0.58 -8.70
N CYS A 31 1.62 -0.52 -7.36
CA CYS A 31 1.26 -1.66 -6.51
C CYS A 31 -0.10 -2.26 -6.89
N TYR A 32 -1.10 -1.42 -7.07
CA TYR A 32 -2.44 -1.87 -7.42
C TYR A 32 -2.50 -2.50 -8.81
N GLN A 33 -1.86 -1.89 -9.81
CA GLN A 33 -1.80 -2.42 -11.18
C GLN A 33 -1.03 -3.74 -11.24
N GLU A 34 0.08 -3.83 -10.51
CA GLU A 34 0.85 -5.06 -10.38
C GLU A 34 -0.02 -6.18 -9.79
N TRP A 35 -0.75 -5.90 -8.71
CA TRP A 35 -1.71 -6.86 -8.14
C TRP A 35 -2.78 -7.29 -9.15
N GLN A 36 -3.42 -6.33 -9.85
CA GLN A 36 -4.45 -6.63 -10.86
C GLN A 36 -3.90 -7.54 -11.97
N SER A 37 -2.67 -7.29 -12.42
CA SER A 37 -2.03 -8.06 -13.49
C SER A 37 -1.84 -9.55 -13.16
N ARG A 38 -1.84 -9.90 -11.86
CA ARG A 38 -1.70 -11.30 -11.40
C ARG A 38 -2.98 -12.12 -11.57
N GLY A 39 -4.12 -11.50 -11.91
CA GLY A 39 -5.36 -12.22 -12.22
C GLY A 39 -5.89 -13.10 -11.09
N TRP A 40 -5.83 -12.60 -9.85
CA TRP A 40 -6.22 -13.36 -8.66
C TRP A 40 -7.69 -13.76 -8.72
N THR A 41 -8.00 -14.96 -8.22
CA THR A 41 -9.37 -15.50 -8.18
C THR A 41 -9.78 -15.88 -6.76
N LEU A 42 -11.06 -15.76 -6.46
CA LEU A 42 -11.71 -16.08 -5.20
C LEU A 42 -12.71 -17.22 -5.39
N GLY A 43 -12.88 -18.03 -4.33
CA GLY A 43 -13.89 -19.08 -4.29
C GLY A 43 -13.64 -20.25 -5.24
N GLU A 44 -14.49 -21.27 -5.11
CA GLU A 44 -14.46 -22.46 -5.96
C GLU A 44 -14.82 -22.16 -7.42
N ASP A 45 -15.65 -21.14 -7.64
CA ASP A 45 -16.08 -20.67 -8.96
C ASP A 45 -14.99 -19.86 -9.69
N ARG A 46 -13.86 -19.61 -9.03
CA ARG A 46 -12.70 -18.86 -9.56
C ARG A 46 -13.09 -17.47 -10.07
N GLN A 47 -14.01 -16.80 -9.39
CA GLN A 47 -14.35 -15.42 -9.70
C GLN A 47 -13.11 -14.54 -9.58
N LEU A 48 -12.81 -13.70 -10.59
CA LEU A 48 -11.71 -12.74 -10.49
C LEU A 48 -11.92 -11.82 -9.28
N ALA A 49 -10.90 -11.72 -8.43
CA ALA A 49 -10.91 -10.89 -7.24
C ALA A 49 -11.10 -9.41 -7.58
N ASP A 50 -10.56 -8.98 -8.71
CA ASP A 50 -10.74 -7.63 -9.25
C ASP A 50 -12.20 -7.31 -9.60
N ASN A 51 -13.08 -8.29 -9.78
CA ASN A 51 -14.51 -8.03 -10.00
C ASN A 51 -15.26 -7.66 -8.71
N ILE A 52 -14.68 -7.92 -7.54
CA ILE A 52 -15.33 -7.69 -6.24
C ILE A 52 -14.92 -6.33 -5.68
N LEU A 53 -15.88 -5.40 -5.58
CA LEU A 53 -15.61 -4.00 -5.16
C LEU A 53 -14.92 -3.90 -3.80
N GLY A 54 -15.44 -4.62 -2.78
CA GLY A 54 -14.83 -4.62 -1.45
C GLY A 54 -13.38 -5.11 -1.48
N PHE A 55 -13.08 -6.02 -2.40
CA PHE A 55 -11.75 -6.56 -2.58
C PHE A 55 -10.78 -5.54 -3.16
N ARG A 56 -11.17 -4.87 -4.25
CA ARG A 56 -10.38 -3.79 -4.85
C ARG A 56 -10.07 -2.70 -3.82
N ASN A 57 -11.08 -2.30 -3.05
CA ASN A 57 -10.93 -1.27 -2.03
C ASN A 57 -9.94 -1.68 -0.93
N GLY A 58 -10.01 -2.93 -0.45
CA GLY A 58 -9.05 -3.45 0.53
C GLY A 58 -7.62 -3.51 -0.01
N ILE A 59 -7.45 -3.94 -1.26
CA ILE A 59 -6.14 -3.95 -1.90
C ILE A 59 -5.57 -2.54 -2.06
N MET A 60 -6.39 -1.56 -2.45
CA MET A 60 -5.94 -0.16 -2.51
C MET A 60 -5.45 0.33 -1.14
N GLN A 61 -6.16 0.02 -0.06
CA GLN A 61 -5.72 0.36 1.30
C GLN A 61 -4.42 -0.33 1.70
N ILE A 62 -4.21 -1.59 1.28
CA ILE A 62 -2.95 -2.31 1.51
C ILE A 62 -1.80 -1.64 0.74
N CYS A 63 -2.01 -1.29 -0.54
CA CYS A 63 -1.00 -0.60 -1.33
C CYS A 63 -0.66 0.79 -0.77
N GLU A 64 -1.65 1.52 -0.25
CA GLU A 64 -1.45 2.79 0.44
C GLU A 64 -0.58 2.60 1.70
N ALA A 65 -0.96 1.68 2.59
CA ALA A 65 -0.21 1.38 3.82
C ALA A 65 1.25 0.96 3.54
N ARG A 66 1.46 0.08 2.55
CA ARG A 66 2.82 -0.36 2.18
C ARG A 66 3.65 0.77 1.60
N THR A 67 3.03 1.66 0.81
CA THR A 67 3.70 2.84 0.26
C THR A 67 4.13 3.79 1.38
N GLU A 68 3.27 4.03 2.36
CA GLU A 68 3.59 4.85 3.53
C GLU A 68 4.80 4.28 4.30
N LEU A 69 4.77 2.98 4.61
CA LEU A 69 5.86 2.31 5.31
C LEU A 69 7.18 2.34 4.52
N PHE A 70 7.13 2.06 3.22
CA PHE A 70 8.29 2.10 2.34
C PHE A 70 8.91 3.51 2.28
N LEU A 71 8.08 4.55 2.16
CA LEU A 71 8.55 5.93 2.12
C LEU A 71 9.08 6.41 3.49
N GLN A 72 8.62 5.83 4.59
CA GLN A 72 9.17 6.05 5.94
C GLN A 72 10.51 5.34 6.18
N GLY A 73 10.95 4.50 5.24
CA GLY A 73 12.22 3.77 5.33
C GLY A 73 12.12 2.46 6.11
N GLU A 74 10.91 1.99 6.39
CA GLU A 74 10.71 0.65 6.93
C GLU A 74 11.16 -0.40 5.91
N ASP A 75 11.63 -1.56 6.40
CA ASP A 75 12.04 -2.69 5.58
C ASP A 75 10.81 -3.46 5.05
N VAL A 76 10.02 -2.78 4.21
CA VAL A 76 8.75 -3.25 3.63
C VAL A 76 8.73 -2.88 2.15
N SER A 77 8.44 -3.85 1.28
CA SER A 77 8.21 -3.56 -0.14
C SER A 77 6.92 -2.76 -0.34
N PRO A 78 6.89 -1.75 -1.24
CA PRO A 78 5.66 -1.03 -1.58
C PRO A 78 4.67 -1.92 -2.34
N TYR A 79 5.12 -3.07 -2.88
CA TYR A 79 4.29 -4.05 -3.58
C TYR A 79 3.86 -5.18 -2.66
N ILE A 80 2.73 -5.80 -2.96
CA ILE A 80 2.20 -6.95 -2.24
C ILE A 80 3.07 -8.19 -2.51
N GLN A 81 3.77 -8.68 -1.49
CA GLN A 81 4.68 -9.83 -1.59
C GLN A 81 4.04 -11.17 -1.18
N GLY A 82 2.91 -11.17 -0.46
CA GLY A 82 2.30 -12.39 0.09
C GLY A 82 1.28 -13.11 -0.81
N ARG A 83 0.80 -14.27 -0.35
CA ARG A 83 -0.35 -14.95 -0.96
C ARG A 83 -1.63 -14.26 -0.52
N LEU A 84 -2.66 -14.36 -1.34
CA LEU A 84 -3.92 -13.70 -1.05
C LEU A 84 -4.58 -14.15 0.26
N ARG A 85 -4.39 -15.41 0.65
CA ARG A 85 -4.86 -15.97 1.92
C ARG A 85 -4.32 -15.20 3.13
N ASP A 86 -3.11 -14.66 3.02
CA ASP A 86 -2.46 -13.93 4.12
C ASP A 86 -3.05 -12.52 4.30
N LEU A 87 -3.71 -12.01 3.25
CA LEU A 87 -4.32 -10.68 3.17
C LEU A 87 -5.84 -10.71 3.36
N SER A 88 -6.48 -11.85 3.05
CA SER A 88 -7.93 -12.07 3.10
C SER A 88 -8.62 -11.57 4.37
N PRO A 89 -8.08 -11.79 5.59
CA PRO A 89 -8.74 -11.32 6.81
C PRO A 89 -8.83 -9.79 6.95
N TYR A 90 -8.08 -9.04 6.15
CA TYR A 90 -7.94 -7.58 6.29
C TYR A 90 -8.60 -6.80 5.16
N ILE A 91 -8.73 -7.41 3.99
CA ILE A 91 -9.26 -6.78 2.78
C ILE A 91 -10.66 -6.20 2.97
N PHE A 92 -11.50 -6.84 3.79
CA PHE A 92 -12.91 -6.43 3.91
C PHE A 92 -13.22 -5.57 5.13
N THR A 93 -12.43 -5.65 6.20
CA THR A 93 -12.85 -5.13 7.52
C THR A 93 -11.79 -4.34 8.25
N ALA A 94 -10.52 -4.37 7.82
CA ALA A 94 -9.46 -3.68 8.55
C ALA A 94 -9.40 -2.20 8.18
N SER A 95 -9.21 -1.37 9.19
CA SER A 95 -8.74 0.00 9.03
C SER A 95 -7.29 0.04 8.54
N LYS A 96 -6.86 1.18 7.98
CA LYS A 96 -5.47 1.37 7.52
C LYS A 96 -4.45 1.13 8.64
N ASP A 97 -4.74 1.56 9.86
CA ASP A 97 -3.85 1.35 11.02
C ASP A 97 -3.71 -0.13 11.37
N GLU A 98 -4.80 -0.91 11.33
CA GLU A 98 -4.75 -2.36 11.53
C GLU A 98 -3.96 -3.07 10.42
N ILE A 99 -4.09 -2.59 9.18
CA ILE A 99 -3.29 -3.08 8.04
C ILE A 99 -1.81 -2.81 8.27
N ILE A 100 -1.43 -1.59 8.68
CA ILE A 100 -0.05 -1.22 9.00
C ILE A 100 0.52 -2.11 10.11
N GLN A 101 -0.19 -2.22 11.24
CA GLN A 101 0.25 -3.06 12.36
C GLN A 101 0.47 -4.50 11.94
N ARG A 102 -0.42 -5.03 11.09
CA ARG A 102 -0.29 -6.38 10.57
C ARG A 102 0.95 -6.53 9.69
N ILE A 103 1.15 -5.65 8.69
CA ILE A 103 2.30 -5.69 7.77
C ILE A 103 3.62 -5.75 8.55
N LEU A 104 3.74 -4.92 9.60
CA LEU A 104 4.90 -4.87 10.47
C LEU A 104 5.05 -6.14 11.32
N GLN A 105 3.95 -6.67 11.88
CA GLN A 105 3.97 -7.88 12.72
C GLN A 105 4.38 -9.13 11.94
N VAL A 106 3.82 -9.34 10.75
CA VAL A 106 4.16 -10.53 9.95
C VAL A 106 5.55 -10.43 9.35
N LYS A 107 6.21 -9.26 9.46
CA LYS A 107 7.46 -8.95 8.78
C LYS A 107 7.41 -9.53 7.37
N ASP A 108 6.40 -9.11 6.60
CA ASP A 108 6.18 -9.56 5.23
C ASP A 108 7.30 -8.99 4.33
N GLN A 109 8.51 -9.47 4.61
CA GLN A 109 9.79 -8.90 4.23
C GLN A 109 10.31 -9.54 2.96
N THR A 110 9.95 -10.78 2.61
CA THR A 110 10.50 -11.37 1.38
C THR A 110 9.67 -12.52 0.81
N GLY A 111 9.50 -12.47 -0.52
CA GLY A 111 9.28 -13.65 -1.35
C GLY A 111 8.14 -13.49 -2.34
N TYR A 112 8.42 -12.93 -3.52
CA TYR A 112 7.56 -13.03 -4.71
C TYR A 112 7.05 -14.48 -4.85
N PRO A 113 5.74 -14.77 -4.71
CA PRO A 113 5.26 -16.10 -4.98
C PRO A 113 5.38 -16.34 -6.48
N ALA A 114 6.22 -17.29 -6.87
CA ALA A 114 6.22 -17.84 -8.21
C ALA A 114 4.87 -18.53 -8.42
N GLY A 115 3.95 -17.88 -9.12
CA GLY A 115 2.72 -18.49 -9.60
C GLY A 115 1.45 -17.82 -9.11
N SER A 116 0.48 -17.77 -10.03
CA SER A 116 -0.92 -17.42 -9.81
C SER A 116 -1.43 -18.00 -8.49
N GLY A 117 -1.66 -17.12 -7.50
CA GLY A 117 -2.19 -17.50 -6.21
C GLY A 117 -3.65 -17.89 -6.34
N TYR A 118 -3.91 -19.16 -6.64
CA TYR A 118 -5.25 -19.73 -6.55
C TYR A 118 -5.64 -19.82 -5.07
N LEU A 119 -6.77 -19.21 -4.70
CA LEU A 119 -7.51 -19.63 -3.51
C LEU A 119 -8.37 -20.82 -3.91
N SER A 120 -7.77 -22.00 -3.94
CA SER A 120 -8.51 -23.26 -3.84
C SER A 120 -8.47 -23.67 -2.37
N GLU A 121 -9.64 -23.98 -1.81
CA GLU A 121 -9.71 -24.90 -0.67
C GLU A 121 -9.12 -26.26 -1.08
#